data_AF-A0A7R9KXJ8-F1
#
_entry.id   AF-A0A7R9KXJ8-F1
#
_cell.length_a   1.000
_cell.length_b   1.000
_cell.length_c   1.000
_cell.angle_alpha   90.00
_cell.angle_beta   90.00
_cell.angle_gamma   90.00
#
_symmetry.space_group_name_H-M   'P 1'
#
loop_
_entity.id
_entity.type
_entity.pdbx_description
1 polymer ?
#
loop_
_entity_poly.entity_id
_entity_poly.type
_entity_poly.pdbx_seq_one_letter_code
_entity_poly.pdbx_strand_id
1 'polypeptide(L)'
;MPVDSDDEDSAIFDRLFSTDFEDESILLQLSTDEELPQKVLNFQNFCAKRGVQSDSGSHYEYVCGLINLTQKLSQLEDNAIIDLWIKSDKQSANCVLTEMFEFLPDCYIDASLPKFIDLSQIDHTLRMTFYEYLCFVVCQLMPTLSDNHLSFVEQTLFDNLLSEDYVCHQLAADVLCFIARFSKPSPLCYQLCSDLMSLSVDIDHSLLPNTTALLNRLLPFLKSSELDYLIRDYDLFTHSKVWCLLNVSRVLSLQDISQTVAKFDRLRYKQ
;
A
#
# COMPACT_ATOMS: atom_id res chain seq x y z
N MET A 1 0.60 -11.81 44.28
CA MET A 1 0.02 -12.91 43.48
C MET A 1 0.48 -12.64 42.06
N PRO A 2 1.09 -13.61 41.37
CA PRO A 2 1.40 -13.41 39.95
C PRO A 2 0.05 -13.25 39.24
N VAL A 3 -0.11 -12.15 38.50
CA VAL A 3 -1.20 -12.01 37.54
C VAL A 3 -0.95 -13.10 36.50
N ASP A 4 -1.97 -13.91 36.18
CA ASP A 4 -1.82 -14.92 35.14
C ASP A 4 -1.44 -14.21 33.84
N SER A 5 -0.30 -14.59 33.25
CA SER A 5 0.26 -13.94 32.06
C SER A 5 -0.72 -13.89 30.88
N ASP A 6 -1.73 -14.76 30.88
CA ASP A 6 -2.77 -14.80 29.86
C ASP A 6 -3.74 -13.61 29.91
N ASP A 7 -4.02 -13.07 31.10
CA ASP A 7 -4.93 -11.93 31.29
C ASP A 7 -4.28 -10.61 30.86
N GLU A 8 -2.97 -10.46 31.08
CA GLU A 8 -2.21 -9.28 30.63
C GLU A 8 -2.13 -9.21 29.11
N ASP A 9 -1.85 -10.33 28.44
CA ASP A 9 -1.84 -10.40 26.97
C ASP A 9 -3.20 -10.04 26.37
N SER A 10 -4.32 -10.52 26.93
CA SER A 10 -5.67 -10.19 26.43
C SER A 10 -5.96 -8.69 26.53
N ALA A 11 -5.58 -8.07 27.65
CA ALA A 11 -5.75 -6.64 27.86
C ALA A 11 -4.89 -5.79 26.90
N ILE A 12 -3.77 -6.33 26.41
CA ILE A 12 -2.93 -5.70 25.39
C ILE A 12 -3.62 -5.74 24.02
N PHE A 13 -4.19 -6.88 23.62
CA PHE A 13 -4.96 -6.95 22.37
C PHE A 13 -6.14 -5.97 22.35
N ASP A 14 -6.89 -5.89 23.44
CA ASP A 14 -8.00 -4.95 23.57
C ASP A 14 -7.54 -3.50 23.43
N ARG A 15 -6.41 -3.17 24.05
CA ARG A 15 -5.83 -1.82 24.00
C ARG A 15 -5.24 -1.48 22.63
N LEU A 16 -4.48 -2.38 22.03
CA LEU A 16 -3.90 -2.18 20.70
C LEU A 16 -4.97 -2.00 19.64
N PHE A 17 -6.04 -2.78 19.71
CA PHE A 17 -7.12 -2.75 18.73
C PHE A 17 -8.25 -1.78 19.11
N SER A 18 -8.20 -1.15 20.28
CA SER A 18 -9.10 -0.05 20.64
C SER A 18 -8.86 1.18 19.76
N THR A 19 -9.94 1.90 19.49
CA THR A 19 -9.95 3.22 18.86
C THR A 19 -9.51 4.34 19.81
N ASP A 20 -9.28 4.05 21.09
CA ASP A 20 -8.81 5.06 22.05
C ASP A 20 -7.30 5.32 21.84
N PHE A 21 -6.98 6.55 21.41
CA PHE A 21 -5.62 6.96 21.04
C PHE A 21 -4.82 7.61 22.19
N GLU A 22 -5.45 7.95 23.31
CA GLU A 22 -4.81 8.70 24.41
C GLU A 22 -3.99 7.83 25.37
N ASP A 23 -3.88 6.53 25.12
CA ASP A 23 -3.19 5.63 26.02
C ASP A 23 -1.67 5.59 25.73
N GLU A 24 -0.94 6.60 26.23
CA GLU A 24 0.53 6.66 26.20
C GLU A 24 1.19 5.39 26.76
N SER A 25 0.49 4.64 27.63
CA SER A 25 1.01 3.38 28.17
C SER A 25 1.14 2.29 27.11
N ILE A 26 0.32 2.31 26.06
CA ILE A 26 0.39 1.38 24.93
C ILE A 26 1.63 1.66 24.10
N LEU A 27 1.93 2.93 23.82
CA LEU A 27 3.11 3.31 23.04
C LEU A 27 4.41 2.89 23.75
N LEU A 28 4.43 2.99 25.08
CA LEU A 28 5.54 2.48 25.88
C LEU A 28 5.64 0.95 25.81
N GLN A 29 4.52 0.23 25.91
CA GLN A 29 4.51 -1.24 25.81
C GLN A 29 4.98 -1.73 24.44
N LEU A 30 4.53 -1.09 23.35
CA LEU A 30 4.97 -1.35 21.97
C LEU A 30 6.49 -1.26 21.81
N SER A 31 7.18 -0.49 22.65
CA SER A 31 8.63 -0.28 22.59
C SER A 31 9.46 -1.25 23.41
N THR A 32 8.84 -2.02 24.30
CA THR A 32 9.56 -2.81 25.33
C THR A 32 9.52 -4.32 25.13
N ASP A 33 8.55 -4.85 24.39
CA ASP A 33 8.39 -6.29 24.17
C ASP A 33 8.68 -6.67 22.71
N GLU A 34 9.89 -7.20 22.46
CA GLU A 34 10.32 -7.65 21.13
C GLU A 34 9.51 -8.85 20.59
N GLU A 35 8.81 -9.61 21.45
CA GLU A 35 7.99 -10.75 21.04
C GLU A 35 6.55 -10.33 20.72
N LEU A 36 6.13 -9.13 21.13
CA LEU A 36 4.78 -8.64 20.97
C LEU A 36 4.30 -8.61 19.50
N PRO A 37 5.09 -8.16 18.50
CA PRO A 37 4.68 -8.22 17.11
C PRO A 37 4.32 -9.64 16.67
N GLN A 38 5.12 -10.65 17.04
CA GLN A 38 4.84 -12.05 16.67
C GLN A 38 3.55 -12.57 17.31
N LYS A 39 3.23 -12.10 18.52
CA LYS A 39 1.97 -12.47 19.19
C LYS A 39 0.78 -11.82 18.51
N VAL A 40 0.85 -10.52 18.22
CA VAL A 40 -0.25 -9.69 17.70
C VAL A 40 -0.51 -9.92 16.22
N LEU A 41 0.56 -10.06 15.43
CA LEU A 41 0.52 -10.34 13.99
C LEU A 41 0.22 -11.80 13.66
N ASN A 42 -0.10 -12.62 14.66
CA ASN A 42 -0.57 -13.97 14.43
C ASN A 42 -2.09 -14.02 14.60
N PHE A 43 -2.80 -14.15 13.48
CA PHE A 43 -4.26 -14.22 13.47
C PHE A 43 -4.83 -15.34 14.36
N GLN A 44 -4.15 -16.48 14.49
CA GLN A 44 -4.61 -17.56 15.37
C GLN A 44 -4.56 -17.15 16.84
N ASN A 45 -3.55 -16.38 17.25
CA ASN A 45 -3.47 -15.83 18.60
C ASN A 45 -4.60 -14.82 18.83
N PHE A 46 -4.91 -13.98 17.84
CA PHE A 46 -6.05 -13.09 17.90
C PHE A 46 -7.36 -13.86 18.12
N CYS A 47 -7.64 -14.89 17.31
CA CYS A 47 -8.83 -15.73 17.50
C CYS A 47 -8.89 -16.37 18.88
N ALA A 48 -7.76 -16.93 19.35
CA ALA A 48 -7.68 -17.59 20.64
C ALA A 48 -7.95 -16.63 21.80
N LYS A 49 -7.38 -15.42 21.77
CA LYS A 49 -7.57 -14.40 22.81
C LYS A 49 -8.97 -13.78 22.78
N ARG A 50 -9.57 -13.60 21.60
CA ARG A 50 -10.95 -13.10 21.46
C ARG A 50 -12.02 -14.17 21.69
N GLY A 51 -11.65 -15.45 21.72
CA GLY A 51 -12.60 -16.57 21.80
C GLY A 51 -13.51 -16.66 20.58
N VAL A 52 -13.03 -16.21 19.41
CA VAL A 52 -13.77 -16.20 18.14
C VAL A 52 -13.28 -17.32 17.22
N GLN A 53 -14.16 -17.78 16.33
CA GLN A 53 -13.79 -18.73 15.28
C GLN A 53 -13.17 -17.98 14.09
N SER A 54 -12.29 -18.64 13.34
CA SER A 54 -11.77 -18.12 12.08
C SER A 54 -12.90 -18.14 11.05
N ASP A 55 -13.40 -16.94 10.74
CA ASP A 55 -14.43 -16.67 9.76
C ASP A 55 -14.24 -15.25 9.19
N SER A 56 -15.03 -14.86 8.20
CA SER A 56 -14.90 -13.53 7.58
C SER A 56 -15.13 -12.38 8.57
N GLY A 57 -15.94 -12.60 9.62
CA GLY A 57 -16.21 -11.60 10.65
C GLY A 57 -14.97 -11.33 11.50
N SER A 58 -14.29 -12.39 11.95
CA SER A 58 -13.04 -12.27 12.70
C SER A 58 -11.89 -11.74 11.85
N HIS A 59 -11.86 -12.01 10.53
CA HIS A 59 -10.89 -11.41 9.62
C HIS A 59 -11.08 -9.90 9.53
N TYR A 60 -12.32 -9.45 9.39
CA TYR A 60 -12.66 -8.02 9.38
C TYR A 60 -12.30 -7.33 10.71
N GLU A 61 -12.62 -7.93 11.86
CA GLU A 61 -12.23 -7.39 13.17
C GLU A 61 -10.71 -7.33 13.33
N TYR A 62 -10.00 -8.34 12.82
CA TYR A 62 -8.55 -8.37 12.84
C TYR A 62 -7.93 -7.24 12.00
N VAL A 63 -8.39 -7.05 10.76
CA VAL A 63 -7.92 -5.96 9.90
C VAL A 63 -8.24 -4.59 10.53
N CYS A 64 -9.39 -4.42 11.19
CA CYS A 64 -9.67 -3.20 11.95
C CYS A 64 -8.66 -2.97 13.09
N GLY A 65 -8.28 -4.04 13.78
CA GLY A 65 -7.23 -4.00 14.80
C GLY A 65 -5.88 -3.58 14.23
N LEU A 66 -5.49 -4.14 13.08
CA LEU A 66 -4.27 -3.76 12.37
C LEU A 66 -4.30 -2.30 11.92
N ILE A 67 -5.45 -1.78 11.46
CA ILE A 67 -5.60 -0.37 11.09
C ILE A 67 -5.33 0.54 12.29
N ASN A 68 -5.95 0.24 13.44
CA ASN A 68 -5.74 1.02 14.66
C ASN A 68 -4.29 0.96 15.14
N LEU A 69 -3.64 -0.20 15.02
CA LEU A 69 -2.22 -0.36 15.27
C LEU A 69 -1.37 0.50 14.31
N THR A 70 -1.63 0.46 13.00
CA THR A 70 -0.91 1.28 12.01
C THR A 70 -1.04 2.77 12.30
N GLN A 71 -2.23 3.23 12.71
CA GLN A 71 -2.42 4.62 13.12
C GLN A 71 -1.54 4.98 14.32
N LYS A 72 -1.49 4.13 15.34
CA LYS A 72 -0.61 4.33 16.51
C LYS A 72 0.86 4.34 16.10
N LEU A 73 1.28 3.41 15.23
CA LEU A 73 2.64 3.37 14.68
C LEU A 73 2.99 4.65 13.89
N SER A 74 2.04 5.22 13.14
CA SER A 74 2.25 6.47 12.39
C SER A 74 2.42 7.71 13.28
N GLN A 75 2.16 7.58 14.59
CA GLN A 75 2.37 8.66 15.57
C GLN A 75 3.69 8.49 16.33
N LEU A 76 4.39 7.37 16.16
CA LEU A 76 5.67 7.13 16.79
C LEU A 76 6.80 7.84 16.03
N GLU A 77 7.72 8.43 16.80
CA GLU A 77 8.96 9.01 16.24
C GLU A 77 10.14 8.02 16.30
N ASP A 78 10.00 6.93 17.05
CA ASP A 78 11.08 5.95 17.27
C ASP A 78 11.08 4.86 16.19
N ASN A 79 12.02 4.96 15.27
CA ASN A 79 12.23 4.00 14.20
C ASN A 79 12.52 2.58 14.70
N ALA A 80 13.15 2.41 15.88
CA ALA A 80 13.44 1.08 16.39
C ALA A 80 12.17 0.30 16.76
N ILE A 81 11.13 1.02 17.20
CA ILE A 81 9.81 0.43 17.43
C ILE A 81 9.17 0.08 16.09
N ILE A 82 9.17 1.01 15.13
CA ILE A 82 8.57 0.80 13.81
C ILE A 82 9.22 -0.40 13.09
N ASP A 83 10.55 -0.57 13.23
CA ASP A 83 11.31 -1.70 12.68
C ASP A 83 10.69 -3.04 13.13
N LEU A 84 10.31 -3.18 14.41
CA LEU A 84 9.71 -4.40 14.96
C LEU A 84 8.38 -4.80 14.29
N TRP A 85 7.63 -3.82 13.77
CA TRP A 85 6.28 -4.02 13.22
C TRP A 85 6.23 -4.05 11.69
N ILE A 86 7.22 -3.43 11.04
CA ILE A 86 7.30 -3.33 9.59
C ILE A 86 8.33 -4.28 9.00
N LYS A 87 9.42 -4.58 9.72
CA LYS A 87 10.53 -5.39 9.23
C LYS A 87 10.87 -6.52 10.21
N SER A 88 10.40 -7.72 9.91
CA SER A 88 10.83 -8.90 10.67
C SER A 88 12.23 -9.34 10.20
N ASP A 89 13.26 -8.99 10.98
CA ASP A 89 14.64 -9.47 10.77
C ASP A 89 14.80 -10.99 11.03
N LYS A 90 13.72 -11.70 11.39
CA LYS A 90 13.75 -13.11 11.82
C LYS A 90 12.63 -13.94 11.21
N GLN A 91 12.88 -14.61 10.08
CA GLN A 91 12.21 -15.84 9.56
C GLN A 91 10.66 -15.95 9.54
N SER A 92 9.94 -15.00 10.11
CA SER A 92 8.50 -14.88 10.20
C SER A 92 8.14 -13.75 9.26
N ALA A 93 7.50 -14.08 8.15
CA ALA A 93 7.22 -13.17 7.04
C ALA A 93 6.14 -12.12 7.35
N ASN A 94 5.73 -12.01 8.61
CA ASN A 94 4.50 -11.36 9.02
C ASN A 94 4.85 -9.99 9.60
N CYS A 95 4.48 -8.94 8.87
CA CYS A 95 4.47 -7.56 9.33
C CYS A 95 3.04 -7.02 9.23
N VAL A 96 2.80 -5.82 9.79
CA VAL A 96 1.46 -5.22 9.78
C VAL A 96 0.87 -5.10 8.36
N LEU A 97 1.70 -4.72 7.37
CA LEU A 97 1.23 -4.57 5.99
C LEU A 97 0.94 -5.92 5.31
N THR A 98 1.78 -6.93 5.51
CA THR A 98 1.56 -8.25 4.90
C THR A 98 0.31 -8.91 5.46
N GLU A 99 0.10 -8.81 6.78
CA GLU A 99 -1.11 -9.31 7.44
C GLU A 99 -2.37 -8.59 6.94
N MET A 100 -2.31 -7.25 6.77
CA MET A 100 -3.42 -6.51 6.17
C MET A 100 -3.76 -7.05 4.78
N PHE A 101 -2.77 -7.23 3.90
CA PHE A 101 -3.00 -7.76 2.56
C PHE A 101 -3.48 -9.23 2.56
N GLU A 102 -3.06 -10.04 3.53
CA GLU A 102 -3.48 -11.43 3.64
C GLU A 102 -4.98 -11.57 3.96
N PHE A 103 -5.49 -10.76 4.89
CA PHE A 103 -6.88 -10.86 5.36
C PHE A 103 -7.86 -9.90 4.66
N LEU A 104 -7.36 -8.93 3.89
CA LEU A 104 -8.20 -7.97 3.17
C LEU A 104 -9.16 -8.61 2.14
N PRO A 105 -8.80 -9.67 1.40
CA PRO A 105 -9.72 -10.33 0.45
C PRO A 105 -11.02 -10.81 1.11
N ASP A 106 -10.94 -11.29 2.35
CA ASP A 106 -12.11 -11.75 3.11
C ASP A 106 -12.98 -10.60 3.63
N CYS A 107 -12.48 -9.37 3.57
CA CYS A 107 -13.15 -8.15 4.01
C CYS A 107 -13.83 -7.39 2.85
N TYR A 108 -13.94 -7.97 1.64
CA TYR A 108 -14.36 -7.24 0.43
C TYR A 108 -15.76 -6.59 0.54
N ILE A 109 -16.69 -7.23 1.26
CA ILE A 109 -18.04 -6.70 1.48
C ILE A 109 -17.92 -5.41 2.31
N ASP A 110 -17.22 -5.49 3.44
CA ASP A 110 -17.01 -4.37 4.36
C ASP A 110 -16.20 -3.25 3.73
N ALA A 111 -15.20 -3.58 2.90
CA ALA A 111 -14.40 -2.65 2.11
C ALA A 111 -15.27 -1.72 1.24
N SER A 112 -16.38 -2.26 0.71
CA SER A 112 -17.29 -1.55 -0.18
C SER A 112 -18.37 -0.75 0.54
N LEU A 113 -18.57 -0.99 1.85
CA LEU A 113 -19.64 -0.36 2.61
C LEU A 113 -19.21 1.01 3.16
N PRO A 114 -20.04 2.06 3.02
CA PRO A 114 -19.76 3.36 3.60
C PRO A 114 -19.83 3.27 5.13
N LYS A 115 -18.78 3.74 5.80
CA LYS A 115 -18.70 3.92 7.25
C LYS A 115 -18.73 5.41 7.59
N PHE A 116 -19.29 5.70 8.75
CA PHE A 116 -19.17 7.02 9.35
C PHE A 116 -17.95 6.95 10.25
N ILE A 117 -16.92 7.70 9.88
CA ILE A 117 -15.73 7.80 10.71
C ILE A 117 -15.80 9.15 11.38
N ASP A 118 -15.90 9.11 12.70
CA ASP A 118 -15.82 10.29 13.53
C ASP A 118 -14.36 10.68 13.64
N LEU A 119 -13.94 11.55 12.71
CA LEU A 119 -12.66 12.22 12.80
C LEU A 119 -12.84 13.40 13.74
N SER A 120 -13.00 13.15 15.04
CA SER A 120 -13.25 14.18 16.07
C SER A 120 -12.23 15.34 16.08
N GLN A 121 -11.10 15.19 15.37
CA GLN A 121 -10.07 16.21 15.16
C GLN A 121 -10.36 17.18 13.98
N ILE A 122 -11.26 16.81 13.07
CA ILE A 122 -11.71 17.63 11.93
C ILE A 122 -13.21 17.76 12.14
N ASP A 123 -13.73 18.97 12.36
CA ASP A 123 -15.08 19.34 12.87
C ASP A 123 -16.32 18.78 12.10
N HIS A 124 -16.17 17.72 11.31
CA HIS A 124 -17.14 17.07 10.46
C HIS A 124 -16.98 15.54 10.51
N THR A 125 -18.11 14.83 10.64
CA THR A 125 -18.15 13.39 10.38
C THR A 125 -17.94 13.15 8.88
N LEU A 126 -16.80 12.54 8.53
CA LEU A 126 -16.49 12.17 7.16
C LEU A 126 -17.12 10.81 6.87
N ARG A 127 -17.97 10.77 5.85
CA ARG A 127 -18.51 9.53 5.32
C ARG A 127 -17.49 8.97 4.32
N MET A 128 -16.83 7.88 4.71
CA MET A 128 -15.87 7.19 3.87
C MET A 128 -16.08 5.68 3.96
N THR A 129 -15.79 4.96 2.89
CA THR A 129 -15.78 3.49 2.90
C THR A 129 -14.67 2.96 3.80
N PHE A 130 -14.81 1.70 4.24
CA PHE A 130 -13.72 1.03 4.97
C PHE A 130 -12.43 0.99 4.14
N TYR A 131 -12.54 0.79 2.83
CA TYR A 131 -11.40 0.84 1.92
C TYR A 131 -10.70 2.21 1.93
N GLU A 132 -11.45 3.31 1.81
CA GLU A 132 -10.87 4.66 1.84
C GLU A 132 -10.16 4.95 3.17
N TYR A 133 -10.70 4.46 4.29
CA TYR A 133 -10.08 4.59 5.59
C TYR A 133 -8.78 3.78 5.72
N LEU A 134 -8.80 2.52 5.30
CA LEU A 134 -7.62 1.66 5.25
C LEU A 134 -6.52 2.32 4.40
N CYS A 135 -6.88 2.80 3.20
CA CYS A 135 -5.97 3.48 2.31
C CYS A 135 -5.39 4.75 2.95
N PHE A 136 -6.22 5.57 3.60
CA PHE A 136 -5.77 6.76 4.34
C PHE A 136 -4.74 6.41 5.42
N VAL A 137 -5.02 5.38 6.23
CA VAL A 137 -4.14 4.96 7.33
C VAL A 137 -2.81 4.42 6.82
N VAL A 138 -2.83 3.57 5.80
CA VAL A 138 -1.58 3.05 5.19
C VAL A 138 -0.78 4.19 4.57
N CYS A 139 -1.43 5.13 3.87
CA CYS A 139 -0.75 6.30 3.31
C CYS A 139 -0.17 7.21 4.41
N GLN A 140 -0.82 7.32 5.57
CA GLN A 140 -0.32 8.09 6.70
C GLN A 140 0.94 7.46 7.35
N LEU A 141 1.07 6.13 7.29
CA LEU A 141 2.28 5.45 7.74
C LEU A 141 3.49 5.75 6.85
N MET A 142 3.31 5.87 5.52
CA MET A 142 4.44 5.95 4.58
C MET A 142 5.50 7.03 4.92
N PRO A 143 5.13 8.27 5.30
CA PRO A 143 6.10 9.31 5.64
C PRO A 143 6.86 9.06 6.95
N THR A 144 6.41 8.14 7.81
CA THR A 144 7.06 7.83 9.09
C THR A 144 8.11 6.73 8.95
N LEU A 145 8.16 6.08 7.79
CA LEU A 145 9.09 5.00 7.51
C LEU A 145 10.47 5.53 7.17
N SER A 146 11.49 4.98 7.81
CA SER A 146 12.89 5.19 7.44
C SER A 146 13.28 4.47 6.14
N ASP A 147 14.40 4.86 5.52
CA ASP A 147 14.94 4.24 4.30
C ASP A 147 15.12 2.71 4.41
N ASN A 148 15.37 2.19 5.61
CA ASN A 148 15.55 0.76 5.87
C ASN A 148 14.25 -0.05 5.71
N HIS A 149 13.09 0.60 5.82
CA HIS A 149 11.78 -0.02 5.64
C HIS A 149 11.33 0.01 4.18
N LEU A 150 11.79 1.00 3.41
CA LEU A 150 11.25 1.28 2.09
C LEU A 150 11.39 0.10 1.14
N SER A 151 12.52 -0.62 1.16
CA SER A 151 12.71 -1.79 0.29
C SER A 151 11.71 -2.90 0.60
N PHE A 152 11.40 -3.13 1.87
CA PHE A 152 10.44 -4.14 2.30
C PHE A 152 9.01 -3.73 1.92
N VAL A 153 8.64 -2.47 2.19
CA VAL A 153 7.31 -1.94 1.85
C VAL A 153 7.11 -1.92 0.35
N GLU A 154 8.11 -1.49 -0.41
CA GLU A 154 8.09 -1.52 -1.86
C GLU A 154 7.83 -2.94 -2.38
N GLN A 155 8.59 -3.93 -1.89
CA GLN A 155 8.37 -5.33 -2.26
C GLN A 155 6.95 -5.79 -1.94
N THR A 156 6.46 -5.52 -0.72
CA THR A 156 5.10 -5.88 -0.29
C THR A 156 4.04 -5.26 -1.21
N LEU A 157 4.22 -4.00 -1.60
CA LEU A 157 3.31 -3.30 -2.49
C LEU A 157 3.36 -3.86 -3.91
N PHE A 158 4.54 -4.19 -4.45
CA PHE A 158 4.65 -4.77 -5.79
C PHE A 158 4.10 -6.20 -5.87
N ASP A 159 4.32 -7.01 -4.83
CA ASP A 159 3.76 -8.37 -4.74
C ASP A 159 2.22 -8.30 -4.76
N ASN A 160 1.63 -7.32 -4.05
CA ASN A 160 0.18 -7.13 -4.02
C ASN A 160 -0.38 -6.35 -5.21
N LEU A 161 0.43 -5.55 -5.91
CA LEU A 161 0.04 -4.91 -7.16
C LEU A 161 -0.30 -5.95 -8.24
N LEU A 162 0.39 -7.09 -8.19
CA LEU A 162 0.18 -8.22 -9.09
C LEU A 162 -0.81 -9.26 -8.53
N SER A 163 -1.51 -8.95 -7.43
CA SER A 163 -2.53 -9.83 -6.87
C SER A 163 -3.72 -10.01 -7.83
N GLU A 164 -4.29 -11.21 -7.84
CA GLU A 164 -5.57 -11.50 -8.49
C GLU A 164 -6.74 -10.90 -7.71
N ASP A 165 -6.56 -10.63 -6.41
CA ASP A 165 -7.56 -9.94 -5.61
C ASP A 165 -7.60 -8.45 -5.94
N TYR A 166 -8.78 -7.97 -6.32
CA TYR A 166 -9.00 -6.59 -6.74
C TYR A 166 -8.73 -5.58 -5.62
N VAL A 167 -9.09 -5.89 -4.37
CA VAL A 167 -8.96 -4.96 -3.25
C VAL A 167 -7.49 -4.81 -2.87
N CYS A 168 -6.73 -5.90 -2.84
CA CYS A 168 -5.28 -5.89 -2.61
C CYS A 168 -4.55 -5.13 -3.73
N HIS A 169 -4.85 -5.43 -4.99
CA HIS A 169 -4.29 -4.71 -6.14
C HIS A 169 -4.56 -3.20 -6.02
N GLN A 170 -5.82 -2.82 -5.76
CA GLN A 170 -6.24 -1.43 -5.72
C GLN A 170 -5.57 -0.68 -4.55
N LEU A 171 -5.45 -1.31 -3.38
CA LEU A 171 -4.76 -0.73 -2.22
C LEU A 171 -3.27 -0.50 -2.52
N ALA A 172 -2.59 -1.51 -3.07
CA ALA A 172 -1.19 -1.38 -3.46
C ALA A 172 -0.97 -0.25 -4.47
N ALA A 173 -1.83 -0.18 -5.50
CA ALA A 173 -1.78 0.87 -6.51
C ALA A 173 -2.05 2.27 -5.92
N ASP A 174 -2.98 2.40 -4.98
CA ASP A 174 -3.30 3.66 -4.32
C ASP A 174 -2.14 4.15 -3.45
N VAL A 175 -1.52 3.26 -2.69
CA VAL A 175 -0.37 3.58 -1.83
C VAL A 175 0.86 3.95 -2.68
N LEU A 176 1.15 3.19 -3.75
CA LEU A 176 2.22 3.53 -4.69
C LEU A 176 1.97 4.89 -5.37
N CYS A 177 0.72 5.19 -5.76
CA CYS A 177 0.34 6.52 -6.25
C CYS A 177 0.59 7.62 -5.22
N PHE A 178 0.21 7.39 -3.97
CA PHE A 178 0.43 8.34 -2.89
C PHE A 178 1.93 8.61 -2.69
N ILE A 179 2.73 7.56 -2.59
CA ILE A 179 4.19 7.65 -2.47
C ILE A 179 4.76 8.44 -3.64
N ALA A 180 4.41 8.09 -4.88
CA ALA A 180 4.92 8.77 -6.07
C ALA A 180 4.53 10.26 -6.13
N ARG A 181 3.34 10.62 -5.64
CA ARG A 181 2.81 12.00 -5.68
C ARG A 181 3.36 12.88 -4.57
N PHE A 182 3.48 12.35 -3.36
CA PHE A 182 3.80 13.15 -2.16
C PHE A 182 5.27 13.04 -1.72
N SER A 183 6.05 12.14 -2.34
CA SER A 183 7.50 12.19 -2.25
C SER A 183 8.00 13.50 -2.87
N LYS A 184 8.37 14.46 -2.01
CA LYS A 184 9.01 15.75 -2.34
C LYS A 184 10.04 15.58 -3.48
N PRO A 185 10.23 16.59 -4.35
CA PRO A 185 10.48 16.44 -5.79
C PRO A 185 11.55 15.39 -6.10
N SER A 186 11.11 14.13 -6.10
CA SER A 186 11.98 12.96 -6.21
C SER A 186 11.76 12.36 -7.59
N PRO A 187 12.81 11.84 -8.24
CA PRO A 187 12.68 11.05 -9.47
C PRO A 187 11.82 9.78 -9.29
N LEU A 188 11.27 9.52 -8.09
CA LEU A 188 10.49 8.34 -7.74
C LEU A 188 9.29 8.08 -8.66
N CYS A 189 8.55 9.12 -9.08
CA CYS A 189 7.43 8.90 -10.02
C CYS A 189 7.92 8.40 -11.38
N TYR A 190 9.03 8.95 -11.89
CA TYR A 190 9.68 8.48 -13.11
C TYR A 190 10.22 7.05 -12.93
N GLN A 191 10.92 6.79 -11.83
CA GLN A 191 11.49 5.48 -11.52
C GLN A 191 10.39 4.41 -11.48
N LEU A 192 9.31 4.67 -10.73
CA LEU A 192 8.16 3.79 -10.65
C LEU A 192 7.50 3.56 -12.03
N CYS A 193 7.37 4.60 -12.86
CA CYS A 193 6.88 4.43 -14.23
C CYS A 193 7.83 3.57 -15.06
N SER A 194 9.14 3.76 -14.95
CA SER A 194 10.14 2.95 -15.65
C SER A 194 10.06 1.49 -15.22
N ASP A 195 10.01 1.22 -13.91
CA ASP A 195 9.96 -0.14 -13.38
C ASP A 195 8.66 -0.84 -13.77
N LEU A 196 7.52 -0.13 -13.73
CA LEU A 196 6.24 -0.65 -14.23
C LEU A 196 6.23 -0.89 -15.74
N MET A 197 6.91 -0.03 -16.52
CA MET A 197 7.07 -0.25 -17.96
C MET A 197 7.87 -1.51 -18.22
N SER A 198 9.02 -1.69 -17.55
CA SER A 198 9.84 -2.91 -17.65
C SER A 198 9.05 -4.14 -17.23
N LEU A 199 8.38 -4.09 -16.08
CA LEU A 199 7.56 -5.18 -15.57
C LEU A 199 6.47 -5.55 -16.57
N SER A 200 5.80 -4.56 -17.17
CA SER A 200 4.74 -4.77 -18.16
C SER A 200 5.20 -5.46 -19.46
N VAL A 201 6.51 -5.49 -19.73
CA VAL A 201 7.07 -6.23 -20.88
C VAL A 201 7.14 -7.73 -20.59
N ASP A 202 7.44 -8.09 -19.34
CA ASP A 202 7.80 -9.46 -18.95
C ASP A 202 6.68 -10.23 -18.23
N ILE A 203 5.65 -9.54 -17.70
CA ILE A 203 4.54 -10.19 -16.98
C ILE A 203 3.55 -10.90 -17.90
N ASP A 204 2.77 -11.81 -17.30
CA ASP A 204 1.63 -12.42 -17.96
C ASP A 204 0.61 -11.36 -18.42
N HIS A 205 0.03 -11.59 -19.60
CA HIS A 205 -0.98 -10.75 -20.21
C HIS A 205 -2.23 -10.57 -19.33
N SER A 206 -2.51 -11.53 -18.43
CA SER A 206 -3.59 -11.44 -17.44
C SER A 206 -3.38 -10.34 -16.40
N LEU A 207 -2.13 -10.05 -16.04
CA LEU A 207 -1.75 -9.07 -15.02
C LEU A 207 -1.40 -7.69 -15.61
N LEU A 208 -1.24 -7.61 -16.93
CA LEU A 208 -0.97 -6.36 -17.64
C LEU A 208 -2.01 -5.23 -17.38
N PRO A 209 -3.32 -5.51 -17.22
CA PRO A 209 -4.29 -4.48 -16.83
C PRO A 209 -3.95 -3.81 -15.49
N ASN A 210 -3.41 -4.56 -14.52
CA ASN A 210 -3.10 -4.05 -13.18
C ASN A 210 -1.95 -3.03 -13.24
N THR A 211 -0.86 -3.38 -13.92
CA THR A 211 0.29 -2.47 -14.06
C THR A 211 -0.04 -1.27 -14.94
N THR A 212 -0.81 -1.46 -16.01
CA THR A 212 -1.21 -0.36 -16.92
C THR A 212 -2.23 0.58 -16.29
N ALA A 213 -3.10 0.10 -15.41
CA ALA A 213 -4.00 0.94 -14.62
C ALA A 213 -3.20 1.88 -13.70
N LEU A 214 -2.17 1.37 -13.01
CA LEU A 214 -1.30 2.20 -12.19
C LEU A 214 -0.48 3.19 -13.04
N LEU A 215 0.13 2.74 -14.14
CA LEU A 215 0.84 3.62 -15.08
C LEU A 215 -0.05 4.79 -15.55
N ASN A 216 -1.30 4.52 -15.92
CA ASN A 216 -2.25 5.54 -16.35
C ASN A 216 -2.56 6.60 -15.29
N ARG A 217 -2.42 6.25 -14.01
CA ARG A 217 -2.59 7.18 -12.88
C ARG A 217 -1.32 7.97 -12.59
N LEU A 218 -0.15 7.38 -12.86
CA LEU A 218 1.16 7.99 -12.58
C LEU A 218 1.64 8.93 -13.70
N LEU A 219 1.40 8.59 -14.96
CA LEU A 219 1.86 9.37 -16.11
C LEU A 219 1.50 10.87 -16.05
N PRO A 220 0.31 11.29 -15.58
CA PRO A 220 -0.02 12.72 -15.44
C PRO A 220 0.85 13.47 -14.42
N PHE A 221 1.56 12.77 -13.52
CA PHE A 221 2.45 13.38 -12.54
C PHE A 221 3.90 13.54 -13.05
N LEU A 222 4.24 12.94 -14.19
CA LEU A 222 5.55 13.12 -14.81
C LEU A 222 5.69 14.53 -15.40
N LYS A 223 6.89 15.10 -15.30
CA LYS A 223 7.25 16.29 -16.07
C LYS A 223 7.40 15.91 -17.55
N SER A 224 7.21 16.88 -18.44
CA SER A 224 7.39 16.67 -19.88
C SER A 224 8.75 16.05 -20.23
N SER A 225 9.83 16.47 -19.57
CA SER A 225 11.17 15.90 -19.79
C SER A 225 11.30 14.44 -19.32
N GLU A 226 10.60 14.06 -18.24
CA GLU A 226 10.62 12.69 -17.70
C GLU A 226 9.79 11.77 -18.60
N LEU A 227 8.67 12.27 -19.14
CA LEU A 227 7.90 11.57 -20.15
C LEU A 227 8.70 11.34 -21.44
N ASP A 228 9.44 12.34 -21.91
CA ASP A 228 10.31 12.22 -23.08
C ASP A 228 11.37 11.13 -22.88
N TYR A 229 11.92 11.02 -21.68
CA TYR A 229 12.85 9.94 -21.32
C TYR A 229 12.16 8.59 -21.32
N LEU A 230 10.95 8.48 -20.74
CA LEU A 230 10.19 7.23 -20.73
C LEU A 230 9.85 6.74 -22.14
N ILE A 231 9.44 7.64 -23.04
CA ILE A 231 9.14 7.31 -24.45
C ILE A 231 10.41 6.88 -25.21
N ARG A 232 11.55 7.50 -24.89
CA ARG A 232 12.82 7.14 -25.52
C ARG A 232 13.31 5.77 -25.05
N ASP A 233 13.23 5.51 -23.76
CA ASP A 233 13.77 4.30 -23.13
C ASP A 233 12.82 3.10 -23.40
N TYR A 234 11.51 3.35 -23.50
CA TYR A 234 10.50 2.37 -23.88
C TYR A 234 9.77 2.81 -25.15
N ASP A 235 10.36 2.59 -26.32
CA ASP A 235 9.78 3.09 -27.57
C ASP A 235 8.41 2.48 -27.89
N LEU A 236 7.55 3.28 -28.54
CA LEU A 236 6.16 2.96 -28.87
C LEU A 236 5.99 1.70 -29.75
N PHE A 237 7.04 1.26 -30.43
CA PHE A 237 6.93 0.21 -31.44
C PHE A 237 7.38 -1.13 -30.87
N THR A 238 8.53 -1.16 -30.23
CA THR A 238 9.04 -2.33 -29.51
C THR A 238 8.11 -2.68 -28.35
N HIS A 239 7.57 -1.66 -27.67
CA HIS A 239 6.71 -1.85 -26.48
C HIS A 239 5.23 -1.54 -26.77
N SER A 240 4.80 -1.69 -28.03
CA SER A 240 3.44 -1.34 -28.49
C SER A 240 2.32 -1.97 -27.67
N LYS A 241 2.50 -3.19 -27.17
CA LYS A 241 1.51 -3.88 -26.31
C LYS A 241 1.15 -3.07 -25.06
N VAL A 242 2.16 -2.51 -24.39
CA VAL A 242 1.97 -1.71 -23.17
C VAL A 242 1.35 -0.36 -23.54
N TRP A 243 1.92 0.31 -24.55
CA TRP A 243 1.47 1.63 -24.98
C TRP A 243 0.04 1.66 -25.51
N CYS A 244 -0.45 0.59 -26.13
CA CYS A 244 -1.85 0.50 -26.58
C CYS A 244 -2.86 0.48 -25.43
N LEU A 245 -2.44 0.13 -24.21
CA LEU A 245 -3.29 0.12 -23.01
C LEU A 245 -3.17 1.41 -22.19
N LEU A 246 -2.20 2.26 -22.54
CA LEU A 246 -2.01 3.55 -21.91
C LEU A 246 -2.93 4.59 -22.53
N ASN A 247 -3.52 5.44 -21.69
CA ASN A 247 -4.30 6.59 -22.08
C ASN A 247 -3.37 7.76 -22.42
N VAL A 248 -2.61 7.58 -23.51
CA VAL A 248 -1.59 8.53 -23.98
C VAL A 248 -2.21 9.89 -24.30
N SER A 249 -3.51 9.94 -24.63
CA SER A 249 -4.25 11.19 -24.88
C SER A 249 -4.32 12.14 -23.68
N ARG A 250 -4.12 11.64 -22.45
CA ARG A 250 -4.07 12.45 -21.23
C ARG A 250 -2.70 13.11 -20.99
N VAL A 251 -1.68 12.71 -21.73
CA VAL A 251 -0.28 12.98 -21.41
C VAL A 251 0.46 13.62 -22.58
N LEU A 252 0.14 13.20 -23.82
CA LEU A 252 0.65 13.83 -25.04
C LEU A 252 -0.42 14.72 -25.66
N SER A 253 -0.06 15.95 -26.04
CA SER A 253 -0.94 16.76 -26.87
C SER A 253 -1.11 16.07 -28.24
N LEU A 254 -2.22 16.33 -28.92
CA LEU A 254 -2.44 15.82 -30.28
C LEU A 254 -1.29 16.20 -31.25
N GLN A 255 -0.61 17.33 -30.99
CA GLN A 255 0.57 17.75 -31.74
C GLN A 255 1.78 16.86 -31.45
N ASP A 256 2.01 16.46 -30.20
CA ASP A 256 3.13 15.59 -29.82
C ASP A 256 2.93 14.16 -30.34
N ILE A 257 1.69 13.67 -30.33
CA ILE A 257 1.32 12.39 -30.96
C ILE A 257 1.57 12.48 -32.47
N SER A 258 1.09 13.53 -33.13
CA SER A 258 1.27 13.72 -34.57
C SER A 258 2.75 13.88 -34.96
N GLN A 259 3.56 14.57 -34.14
CA GLN A 259 5.00 14.72 -34.38
C GLN A 259 5.75 13.41 -34.17
N THR A 260 5.38 12.63 -33.16
CA THR A 260 5.97 11.31 -32.89
C THR A 260 5.66 10.34 -34.03
N VAL A 261 4.40 10.32 -34.51
CA VAL A 261 3.98 9.55 -35.69
C VAL A 261 4.71 10.02 -36.96
N ALA A 262 4.83 11.33 -37.19
CA ALA A 262 5.51 11.88 -38.37
C ALA A 262 7.04 11.65 -38.35
N LYS A 263 7.67 11.68 -37.17
CA LYS A 263 9.08 11.32 -36.98
C LYS A 263 9.31 9.84 -37.30
N PHE A 264 8.29 9.01 -37.06
CA PHE A 264 8.32 7.58 -37.35
C PHE A 264 8.14 7.22 -38.82
N ASP A 265 7.21 7.87 -39.54
CA ASP A 265 7.08 7.67 -40.99
C ASP A 265 8.41 7.94 -41.70
N ARG A 266 9.16 8.96 -41.27
CA ARG A 266 10.48 9.29 -41.80
C ARG A 266 11.56 8.22 -41.54
N LEU A 267 11.42 7.42 -40.49
CA LEU A 267 12.35 6.32 -40.19
C LEU A 267 11.98 5.07 -41.01
N ARG A 268 10.69 4.84 -41.25
CA ARG A 268 10.18 3.72 -42.07
C ARG A 268 10.58 3.80 -43.54
N TYR A 269 10.74 5.01 -44.08
CA TYR A 269 11.21 5.26 -45.45
C TYR A 269 12.74 5.36 -45.60
N LYS A 270 13.50 5.08 -44.53
CA LYS A 270 14.98 5.08 -44.53
C LYS A 270 15.60 3.69 -44.41
N GLN A 271 14.80 2.62 -44.36
CA GLN A 271 15.22 1.23 -44.53
C GLN A 271 14.80 0.75 -45.92
#